data_AF-A0A832ZXD3-F1
#
_entry.id   AF-A0A832ZXD3-F1
#
_cell.length_a   1.000
_cell.length_b   1.000
_cell.length_c   1.000
_cell.angle_alpha   90.00
_cell.angle_beta   90.00
_cell.angle_gamma   90.00
#
_symmetry.space_group_name_H-M   'P 1'
#
loop_
_entity.id
_entity.type
_entity.pdbx_description
1 polymer ?
#
loop_
_entity_poly.entity_id
_entity_poly.type
_entity_poly.pdbx_seq_one_letter_code
_entity_poly.pdbx_strand_id
1 'polypeptide(L)'
;MVVEQIISGSKKVLEITKDTLKDKEDNIKVGYPGTNYNLPIIYGLLGKKIESVGDLKELIKSLKVKEEPTLENALEAGVITLICAEAVEALKYALEEEPYKPPYTGFIPDEVLRDLGVPLVEGKIPAILVVVGKVGDREKLKKLVEDIQRRNILALFIGEIVEEMISLGMELGLDKLLVPLGRDITSAIHAANLAIRAPLIYGGIEPGRKEEIVEYIRNRVPAVVVALGPLDDIALAVGGGCIKMGIPVITNNEVPEIKGALETSDIENIVENALRMRGIEVKVAEYHIPVSVGPMNEGERIRKPDMYVELAGPKSYGCELVLIKEDVEDGVEIVGEDLDKMEEGSSVPFAIVVEVAGKGLEEDIAGV
;
A
#
# COMPACT_ATOMS: atom_id res chain seq x y z
N MET A 1 4.19 -21.73 21.31
CA MET A 1 3.13 -21.73 20.28
C MET A 1 3.47 -20.82 19.10
N VAL A 2 3.24 -19.49 19.11
CA VAL A 2 3.48 -18.65 17.90
C VAL A 2 4.93 -18.67 17.41
N VAL A 3 5.92 -18.59 18.30
CA VAL A 3 7.35 -18.71 17.95
C VAL A 3 7.66 -20.02 17.21
N GLU A 4 7.09 -21.13 17.68
CA GLU A 4 7.29 -22.46 17.07
C GLU A 4 6.57 -22.57 15.74
N GLN A 5 5.37 -21.98 15.62
CA GLN A 5 4.61 -21.92 14.38
C GLN A 5 5.33 -21.11 13.30
N ILE A 6 5.92 -19.97 13.66
CA ILE A 6 6.76 -19.18 12.75
C ILE A 6 7.93 -20.03 12.24
N ILE A 7 8.67 -20.68 13.13
CA ILE A 7 9.81 -21.54 12.76
C ILE A 7 9.35 -22.71 11.87
N SER A 8 8.24 -23.37 12.23
CA SER A 8 7.65 -24.47 11.46
C SER A 8 7.22 -24.02 10.05
N GLY A 9 6.51 -22.89 9.97
CA GLY A 9 6.08 -22.27 8.72
C GLY A 9 7.27 -21.92 7.82
N SER A 10 8.31 -21.28 8.37
CA SER A 10 9.52 -20.94 7.63
C SER A 10 10.26 -22.16 7.10
N LYS A 11 10.34 -23.26 7.88
CA LYS A 11 10.91 -24.53 7.38
C LYS A 11 10.11 -25.08 6.22
N LYS A 12 8.79 -25.11 6.36
CA LYS A 12 7.88 -25.60 5.32
C LYS A 12 8.04 -24.78 4.03
N VAL A 13 8.09 -23.46 4.13
CA VAL A 13 8.32 -22.57 2.98
C VAL A 13 9.68 -22.84 2.34
N LEU A 14 10.75 -22.95 3.14
CA LEU A 14 12.09 -23.23 2.63
C LEU A 14 12.16 -24.55 1.84
N GLU A 15 11.53 -25.61 2.34
CA GLU A 15 11.49 -26.90 1.63
C GLU A 15 10.63 -26.82 0.36
N ILE A 16 9.45 -26.19 0.42
CA ILE A 16 8.61 -25.95 -0.76
C ILE A 16 9.40 -25.18 -1.83
N THR A 17 10.16 -24.15 -1.46
CA THR A 17 10.96 -23.37 -2.40
C THR A 17 12.10 -24.19 -3.00
N LYS A 18 12.77 -25.05 -2.21
CA LYS A 18 13.77 -25.98 -2.74
C LYS A 18 13.17 -26.93 -3.78
N ASP A 19 12.04 -27.53 -3.47
CA ASP A 19 11.33 -28.44 -4.38
C ASP A 19 10.86 -27.71 -5.64
N THR A 20 10.31 -26.50 -5.50
CA THR A 20 9.85 -25.65 -6.62
C THR A 20 10.97 -25.36 -7.61
N LEU A 21 12.19 -25.09 -7.11
CA LEU A 21 13.34 -24.77 -7.94
C LEU A 21 14.03 -26.02 -8.52
N LYS A 22 13.93 -27.18 -7.86
CA LYS A 22 14.76 -28.37 -8.10
C LYS A 22 14.90 -28.75 -9.58
N ASP A 23 13.78 -28.83 -10.29
CA ASP A 23 13.71 -29.35 -11.66
C ASP A 23 13.76 -28.24 -12.74
N LYS A 24 13.99 -26.98 -12.35
CA LYS A 24 14.09 -25.84 -13.29
C LYS A 24 15.49 -25.76 -13.91
N GLU A 25 15.62 -25.28 -15.14
CA GLU A 25 16.93 -25.15 -15.78
C GLU A 25 17.75 -23.99 -15.17
N ASP A 26 19.04 -24.22 -14.91
CA ASP A 26 19.87 -23.27 -14.16
C ASP A 26 20.16 -21.96 -14.93
N ASN A 27 20.17 -22.01 -16.26
CA ASN A 27 20.49 -20.89 -17.16
C ASN A 27 19.32 -19.92 -17.40
N ILE A 28 18.12 -20.22 -16.89
CA ILE A 28 16.97 -19.32 -16.98
C ILE A 28 17.30 -18.04 -16.20
N LYS A 29 17.17 -16.89 -16.87
CA LYS A 29 17.41 -15.58 -16.25
C LYS A 29 16.26 -15.23 -15.32
N VAL A 30 16.58 -14.62 -14.18
CA VAL A 30 15.59 -14.15 -13.21
C VAL A 30 15.71 -12.65 -12.98
N GLY A 31 14.59 -12.00 -12.70
CA GLY A 31 14.52 -10.57 -12.46
C GLY A 31 13.08 -10.09 -12.49
N TYR A 32 12.87 -8.87 -12.01
CA TYR A 32 11.58 -8.18 -12.13
C TYR A 32 11.64 -7.11 -13.22
N PRO A 33 10.50 -6.77 -13.85
CA PRO A 33 10.43 -5.70 -14.82
C PRO A 33 10.59 -4.33 -14.16
N GLY A 34 11.27 -3.39 -14.84
CA GLY A 34 11.31 -1.99 -14.42
C GLY A 34 12.00 -1.73 -13.07
N THR A 35 12.98 -2.55 -12.68
CA THR A 35 13.80 -2.34 -11.47
C THR A 35 15.30 -2.36 -11.76
N ASN A 36 16.04 -1.49 -11.08
CA ASN A 36 17.51 -1.48 -11.07
C ASN A 36 18.11 -2.20 -9.85
N TYR A 37 17.28 -2.80 -9.01
CA TYR A 37 17.66 -3.38 -7.72
C TYR A 37 17.62 -4.92 -7.72
N ASN A 38 17.79 -5.55 -8.89
CA ASN A 38 17.83 -7.01 -9.06
C ASN A 38 16.57 -7.67 -8.42
N LEU A 39 16.74 -8.63 -7.51
CA LEU A 39 15.71 -9.13 -6.62
C LEU A 39 15.79 -8.32 -5.30
N PRO A 40 14.92 -7.33 -5.07
CA PRO A 40 15.15 -6.31 -4.05
C PRO A 40 15.35 -6.80 -2.62
N ILE A 41 14.65 -7.86 -2.19
CA ILE A 41 14.80 -8.39 -0.83
C ILE A 41 16.16 -9.04 -0.67
N ILE A 42 16.53 -9.93 -1.60
CA ILE A 42 17.83 -10.62 -1.60
C ILE A 42 18.97 -9.61 -1.77
N TYR A 43 18.85 -8.71 -2.74
CA TYR A 43 19.88 -7.71 -3.03
C TYR A 43 20.04 -6.74 -1.87
N GLY A 44 18.94 -6.18 -1.36
CA GLY A 44 18.96 -5.26 -0.24
C GLY A 44 19.55 -5.90 1.02
N LEU A 45 19.12 -7.11 1.37
CA LEU A 45 19.56 -7.77 2.61
C LEU A 45 20.96 -8.37 2.55
N LEU A 46 21.34 -8.96 1.41
CA LEU A 46 22.57 -9.75 1.30
C LEU A 46 23.65 -9.08 0.44
N GLY A 47 23.30 -8.00 -0.29
CA GLY A 47 24.20 -7.38 -1.27
C GLY A 47 24.50 -8.27 -2.49
N LYS A 48 23.78 -9.39 -2.62
CA LYS A 48 24.01 -10.39 -3.68
C LYS A 48 23.08 -10.14 -4.85
N LYS A 49 23.66 -10.10 -6.06
CA LYS A 49 22.90 -10.11 -7.31
C LYS A 49 22.61 -11.56 -7.70
N ILE A 50 21.36 -11.83 -8.02
CA ILE A 50 20.88 -13.11 -8.52
C ILE A 50 20.44 -12.88 -9.96
N GLU A 51 21.12 -13.52 -10.92
CA GLU A 51 20.86 -13.29 -12.35
C GLU A 51 20.22 -14.51 -13.01
N SER A 52 20.29 -15.68 -12.37
CA SER A 52 19.78 -16.95 -12.89
C SER A 52 19.07 -17.81 -11.85
N VAL A 53 18.31 -18.80 -12.32
CA VAL A 53 17.72 -19.85 -11.47
C VAL A 53 18.81 -20.67 -10.76
N GLY A 54 19.98 -20.85 -11.39
CA GLY A 54 21.15 -21.48 -10.76
C GLY A 54 21.58 -20.73 -9.49
N ASP A 55 21.67 -19.40 -9.56
CA ASP A 55 22.02 -18.55 -8.41
C ASP A 55 20.98 -18.65 -7.29
N LEU A 56 19.67 -18.67 -7.65
CA LEU A 56 18.59 -18.89 -6.68
C LEU A 56 18.73 -20.24 -5.99
N LYS A 57 18.99 -21.32 -6.73
CA LYS A 57 19.18 -22.66 -6.14
C LYS A 57 20.35 -22.69 -5.16
N GLU A 58 21.47 -22.08 -5.53
CA GLU A 58 22.64 -22.02 -4.65
C GLU A 58 22.33 -21.26 -3.36
N LEU A 59 21.70 -20.08 -3.49
CA LEU A 59 21.30 -19.28 -2.34
C LEU A 59 20.33 -20.06 -1.43
N ILE A 60 19.23 -20.57 -1.96
CA ILE A 60 18.19 -21.25 -1.18
C ILE A 60 18.72 -22.52 -0.50
N LYS A 61 19.62 -23.29 -1.16
CA LYS A 61 20.29 -24.44 -0.53
C LYS A 61 21.19 -24.05 0.65
N SER A 62 21.76 -22.84 0.62
CA SER A 62 22.63 -22.35 1.70
C SER A 62 21.87 -21.90 2.96
N LEU A 63 20.57 -21.56 2.82
CA LEU A 63 19.74 -21.08 3.92
C LEU A 63 19.40 -22.20 4.90
N LYS A 64 19.37 -21.85 6.20
CA LYS A 64 19.01 -22.77 7.29
C LYS A 64 18.17 -22.06 8.33
N VAL A 65 17.04 -22.66 8.68
CA VAL A 65 16.19 -22.21 9.78
C VAL A 65 16.72 -22.82 11.09
N LYS A 66 17.02 -21.97 12.08
CA LYS A 66 17.39 -22.43 13.42
C LYS A 66 16.15 -22.95 14.14
N GLU A 67 16.25 -24.12 14.75
CA GLU A 67 15.08 -24.82 15.32
C GLU A 67 14.77 -24.43 16.77
N GLU A 68 15.74 -23.83 17.46
CA GLU A 68 15.58 -23.46 18.87
C GLU A 68 14.51 -22.37 19.00
N PRO A 69 13.45 -22.58 19.81
CA PRO A 69 12.26 -21.74 19.85
C PRO A 69 12.49 -20.45 20.64
N THR A 70 13.28 -19.53 20.07
CA THR A 70 13.47 -18.18 20.58
C THR A 70 12.81 -17.16 19.65
N LEU A 71 12.40 -16.01 20.19
CA LEU A 71 11.83 -14.93 19.39
C LEU A 71 12.79 -14.50 18.26
N GLU A 72 14.07 -14.36 18.57
CA GLU A 72 15.08 -13.96 17.58
C GLU A 72 15.21 -14.99 16.43
N ASN A 73 15.23 -16.29 16.76
CA ASN A 73 15.29 -17.33 15.73
C ASN A 73 14.02 -17.37 14.88
N ALA A 74 12.85 -17.16 15.47
CA ALA A 74 11.59 -17.05 14.73
C ALA A 74 11.58 -15.85 13.78
N LEU A 75 12.02 -14.68 14.23
CA LEU A 75 12.09 -13.49 13.40
C LEU A 75 13.10 -13.64 12.24
N GLU A 76 14.28 -14.22 12.50
CA GLU A 76 15.25 -14.54 11.43
C GLU A 76 14.71 -15.62 10.46
N ALA A 77 13.97 -16.60 10.95
CA ALA A 77 13.27 -17.57 10.09
C ALA A 77 12.23 -16.88 9.19
N GLY A 78 11.53 -15.87 9.72
CA GLY A 78 10.65 -15.01 8.95
C GLY A 78 11.37 -14.27 7.81
N VAL A 79 12.59 -13.77 8.04
CA VAL A 79 13.40 -13.16 6.96
C VAL A 79 13.76 -14.17 5.87
N ILE A 80 14.10 -15.41 6.25
CA ILE A 80 14.30 -16.51 5.28
C ILE A 80 13.02 -16.75 4.47
N THR A 81 11.85 -16.66 5.10
CA THR A 81 10.55 -16.82 4.45
C THR A 81 10.34 -15.74 3.37
N LEU A 82 10.71 -14.48 3.64
CA LEU A 82 10.65 -13.40 2.66
C LEU A 82 11.59 -13.66 1.46
N ILE A 83 12.83 -14.10 1.72
CA ILE A 83 13.78 -14.49 0.65
C ILE A 83 13.20 -15.62 -0.21
N CYS A 84 12.59 -16.63 0.42
CA CYS A 84 11.96 -17.75 -0.28
C CYS A 84 10.76 -17.30 -1.13
N ALA A 85 9.93 -16.38 -0.62
CA ALA A 85 8.81 -15.81 -1.36
C ALA A 85 9.31 -15.01 -2.58
N GLU A 86 10.37 -14.22 -2.43
CA GLU A 86 10.98 -13.50 -3.56
C GLU A 86 11.54 -14.45 -4.62
N ALA A 87 12.18 -15.55 -4.21
CA ALA A 87 12.68 -16.56 -5.13
C ALA A 87 11.55 -17.21 -5.94
N VAL A 88 10.40 -17.48 -5.32
CA VAL A 88 9.22 -18.07 -6.00
C VAL A 88 8.61 -17.06 -6.97
N GLU A 89 8.42 -15.81 -6.57
CA GLU A 89 7.86 -14.78 -7.46
C GLU A 89 8.82 -14.43 -8.61
N ALA A 90 10.12 -14.32 -8.36
CA ALA A 90 11.13 -14.13 -9.41
C ALA A 90 11.13 -15.28 -10.42
N LEU A 91 10.91 -16.51 -9.96
CA LEU A 91 10.75 -17.67 -10.85
C LEU A 91 9.48 -17.56 -11.70
N LYS A 92 8.35 -17.08 -11.16
CA LYS A 92 7.13 -16.85 -11.94
C LYS A 92 7.39 -15.89 -13.10
N TYR A 93 8.02 -14.74 -12.83
CA TYR A 93 8.41 -13.76 -13.86
C TYR A 93 9.45 -14.28 -14.85
N ALA A 94 10.25 -15.28 -14.48
CA ALA A 94 11.22 -15.89 -15.38
C ALA A 94 10.59 -16.94 -16.32
N LEU A 95 9.51 -17.59 -15.89
CA LEU A 95 8.84 -18.66 -16.64
C LEU A 95 7.66 -18.16 -17.47
N GLU A 96 7.07 -17.03 -17.10
CA GLU A 96 5.90 -16.44 -17.73
C GLU A 96 6.18 -14.98 -18.07
N GLU A 97 5.85 -14.56 -19.31
CA GLU A 97 6.07 -13.18 -19.77
C GLU A 97 5.20 -12.18 -18.98
N GLU A 98 3.95 -12.56 -18.69
CA GLU A 98 2.99 -11.77 -17.92
C GLU A 98 2.32 -12.64 -16.84
N PRO A 99 3.00 -12.90 -15.70
CA PRO A 99 2.48 -13.78 -14.65
C PRO A 99 1.28 -13.17 -13.90
N TYR A 100 1.12 -11.85 -13.95
CA TYR A 100 0.01 -11.13 -13.34
C TYR A 100 -0.83 -10.45 -14.42
N LYS A 101 -2.15 -10.60 -14.30
CA LYS A 101 -3.13 -10.04 -15.23
C LYS A 101 -4.13 -9.19 -14.45
N PRO A 102 -4.75 -8.18 -15.10
CA PRO A 102 -5.83 -7.41 -14.49
C PRO A 102 -6.88 -8.33 -13.84
N PRO A 103 -7.29 -8.04 -12.59
CA PRO A 103 -7.05 -6.79 -11.86
C PRO A 103 -5.67 -6.68 -11.22
N TYR A 104 -4.90 -7.77 -11.11
CA TYR A 104 -3.67 -7.83 -10.32
C TYR A 104 -2.49 -7.15 -11.01
N THR A 105 -1.69 -6.43 -10.23
CA THR A 105 -0.52 -5.68 -10.70
C THR A 105 0.78 -6.48 -10.60
N GLY A 106 0.89 -7.39 -9.63
CA GLY A 106 2.16 -8.04 -9.31
C GLY A 106 3.22 -7.05 -8.81
N PHE A 107 4.44 -7.19 -9.32
CA PHE A 107 5.58 -6.34 -8.98
C PHE A 107 5.37 -4.87 -9.39
N ILE A 108 5.55 -3.96 -8.44
CA ILE A 108 5.49 -2.51 -8.67
C ILE A 108 6.88 -2.01 -9.15
N PRO A 109 7.02 -1.41 -10.35
CA PRO A 109 8.29 -0.89 -10.86
C PRO A 109 8.89 0.26 -10.06
N ASP A 110 10.18 0.53 -10.26
CA ASP A 110 10.89 1.62 -9.57
C ASP A 110 10.35 3.01 -9.94
N GLU A 111 9.86 3.18 -11.16
CA GLU A 111 9.24 4.43 -11.63
C GLU A 111 8.02 4.79 -10.79
N VAL A 112 7.11 3.83 -10.61
CA VAL A 112 5.92 4.01 -9.75
C VAL A 112 6.32 4.34 -8.32
N LEU A 113 7.34 3.67 -7.77
CA LEU A 113 7.83 4.01 -6.44
C LEU A 113 8.36 5.46 -6.39
N ARG A 114 9.12 5.90 -7.40
CA ARG A 114 9.62 7.28 -7.51
C ARG A 114 8.49 8.29 -7.48
N ASP A 115 7.42 8.05 -8.21
CA ASP A 115 6.24 8.91 -8.28
C ASP A 115 5.51 8.99 -6.93
N LEU A 116 5.45 7.89 -6.18
CA LEU A 116 4.89 7.85 -4.82
C LEU A 116 5.78 8.55 -3.78
N GLY A 117 7.06 8.76 -4.07
CA GLY A 117 8.03 9.30 -3.11
C GLY A 117 7.68 10.70 -2.60
N VAL A 118 7.33 11.63 -3.51
CA VAL A 118 6.99 13.00 -3.13
C VAL A 118 5.70 13.03 -2.28
N PRO A 119 4.58 12.41 -2.71
CA PRO A 119 3.37 12.34 -1.88
C PRO A 119 3.56 11.73 -0.49
N LEU A 120 4.41 10.71 -0.35
CA LEU A 120 4.71 10.08 0.94
C LEU A 120 5.52 11.01 1.86
N VAL A 121 6.50 11.74 1.31
CA VAL A 121 7.34 12.68 2.08
C VAL A 121 6.55 13.93 2.50
N GLU A 122 5.69 14.45 1.61
CA GLU A 122 4.83 15.59 1.89
C GLU A 122 3.65 15.23 2.82
N GLY A 123 3.42 13.93 3.09
CA GLY A 123 2.33 13.45 3.93
C GLY A 123 0.96 13.50 3.25
N LYS A 124 0.90 13.77 1.92
CA LYS A 124 -0.33 13.65 1.13
C LYS A 124 -0.86 12.23 1.15
N ILE A 125 0.03 11.25 1.00
CA ILE A 125 -0.25 9.84 1.31
C ILE A 125 0.36 9.58 2.69
N PRO A 126 -0.45 9.54 3.77
CA PRO A 126 0.10 9.51 5.12
C PRO A 126 0.66 8.15 5.52
N ALA A 127 0.18 7.07 4.90
CA ALA A 127 0.56 5.71 5.23
C ALA A 127 0.42 4.74 4.06
N ILE A 128 1.08 3.59 4.19
CA ILE A 128 0.92 2.42 3.33
C ILE A 128 0.36 1.28 4.17
N LEU A 129 -0.79 0.72 3.77
CA LEU A 129 -1.34 -0.49 4.38
C LEU A 129 -1.17 -1.68 3.45
N VAL A 130 -0.55 -2.75 3.94
CA VAL A 130 -0.47 -4.02 3.20
C VAL A 130 -1.56 -4.94 3.75
N VAL A 131 -2.70 -4.99 3.07
CA VAL A 131 -3.89 -5.72 3.52
C VAL A 131 -3.89 -7.12 2.92
N VAL A 132 -3.78 -8.14 3.76
CA VAL A 132 -3.62 -9.54 3.35
C VAL A 132 -4.78 -10.37 3.88
N GLY A 133 -5.31 -11.26 3.04
CA GLY A 133 -6.28 -12.28 3.45
C GLY A 133 -7.69 -11.95 3.00
N LYS A 134 -8.67 -11.98 3.92
CA LYS A 134 -10.09 -11.74 3.63
C LYS A 134 -10.90 -11.23 4.81
N VAL A 135 -12.02 -10.59 4.53
CA VAL A 135 -12.95 -10.09 5.55
C VAL A 135 -14.11 -11.06 5.75
N GLY A 136 -14.70 -11.59 4.67
CA GLY A 136 -15.86 -12.49 4.72
C GLY A 136 -17.20 -11.81 5.05
N ASP A 137 -17.21 -10.49 5.25
CA ASP A 137 -18.39 -9.68 5.56
C ASP A 137 -18.41 -8.43 4.67
N ARG A 138 -19.49 -8.26 3.89
CA ARG A 138 -19.62 -7.20 2.90
C ARG A 138 -19.68 -5.80 3.52
N GLU A 139 -20.36 -5.65 4.65
CA GLU A 139 -20.49 -4.34 5.30
C GLU A 139 -19.18 -3.93 5.96
N LYS A 140 -18.50 -4.86 6.64
CA LYS A 140 -17.19 -4.61 7.24
C LYS A 140 -16.14 -4.29 6.20
N LEU A 141 -16.14 -5.02 5.07
CA LEU A 141 -15.22 -4.74 3.97
C LEU A 141 -15.45 -3.35 3.39
N LYS A 142 -16.71 -2.98 3.15
CA LYS A 142 -17.06 -1.64 2.65
C LYS A 142 -16.54 -0.55 3.58
N LYS A 143 -16.80 -0.67 4.89
CA LYS A 143 -16.32 0.28 5.90
C LYS A 143 -14.79 0.35 5.96
N LEU A 144 -14.11 -0.80 5.89
CA LEU A 144 -12.65 -0.86 5.88
C LEU A 144 -12.07 -0.07 4.71
N VAL A 145 -12.57 -0.30 3.49
CA VAL A 145 -12.08 0.38 2.28
C VAL A 145 -12.44 1.87 2.30
N GLU A 146 -13.65 2.23 2.72
CA GLU A 146 -14.06 3.63 2.88
C GLU A 146 -13.16 4.38 3.89
N ASP A 147 -12.79 3.76 5.01
CA ASP A 147 -11.91 4.40 6.00
C ASP A 147 -10.47 4.56 5.47
N ILE A 148 -9.97 3.60 4.68
CA ILE A 148 -8.69 3.70 3.97
C ILE A 148 -8.71 4.90 3.00
N GLN A 149 -9.75 5.00 2.17
CA GLN A 149 -9.90 6.06 1.17
C GLN A 149 -10.07 7.45 1.82
N ARG A 150 -10.91 7.55 2.84
CA ARG A 150 -11.15 8.80 3.58
C ARG A 150 -9.88 9.35 4.22
N ARG A 151 -8.94 8.48 4.57
CA ARG A 151 -7.63 8.83 5.13
C ARG A 151 -6.53 8.99 4.06
N ASN A 152 -6.90 8.87 2.78
CA ASN A 152 -6.01 8.95 1.62
C ASN A 152 -4.79 8.00 1.70
N ILE A 153 -4.99 6.80 2.26
CA ILE A 153 -3.94 5.81 2.49
C ILE A 153 -3.72 4.98 1.21
N LEU A 154 -2.47 4.77 0.83
CA LEU A 154 -2.11 3.76 -0.17
C LEU A 154 -2.28 2.35 0.42
N ALA A 155 -3.26 1.61 -0.07
CA ALA A 155 -3.50 0.23 0.34
C ALA A 155 -3.09 -0.76 -0.76
N LEU A 156 -2.28 -1.75 -0.38
CA LEU A 156 -1.83 -2.85 -1.22
C LEU A 156 -2.55 -4.12 -0.78
N PHE A 157 -3.40 -4.70 -1.64
CA PHE A 157 -4.28 -5.81 -1.32
C PHE A 157 -3.76 -7.15 -1.87
N ILE A 158 -3.78 -8.18 -1.02
CA ILE A 158 -3.34 -9.54 -1.34
C ILE A 158 -4.36 -10.55 -0.81
N GLY A 159 -4.74 -11.53 -1.63
CA GLY A 159 -5.64 -12.61 -1.21
C GLY A 159 -7.08 -12.46 -1.71
N GLU A 160 -7.98 -13.25 -1.11
CA GLU A 160 -9.40 -13.28 -1.47
C GLU A 160 -10.09 -11.91 -1.28
N ILE A 161 -9.55 -11.01 -0.45
CA ILE A 161 -10.08 -9.65 -0.25
C ILE A 161 -10.23 -8.87 -1.57
N VAL A 162 -9.33 -9.08 -2.54
CA VAL A 162 -9.41 -8.44 -3.87
C VAL A 162 -10.70 -8.86 -4.59
N GLU A 163 -11.06 -10.14 -4.52
CA GLU A 163 -12.28 -10.67 -5.12
C GLU A 163 -13.53 -10.20 -4.38
N GLU A 164 -13.45 -10.08 -3.04
CA GLU A 164 -14.53 -9.49 -2.25
C GLU A 164 -14.79 -8.04 -2.65
N MET A 165 -13.74 -7.22 -2.83
CA MET A 165 -13.84 -5.81 -3.26
C MET A 165 -14.45 -5.69 -4.67
N ILE A 166 -14.00 -6.52 -5.61
CA ILE A 166 -14.55 -6.53 -6.99
C ILE A 166 -16.03 -6.92 -6.97
N SER A 167 -16.43 -7.87 -6.11
CA SER A 167 -17.84 -8.26 -5.96
C SER A 167 -18.75 -7.16 -5.37
N LEU A 168 -18.15 -6.10 -4.82
CA LEU A 168 -18.83 -4.88 -4.36
C LEU A 168 -18.85 -3.78 -5.43
N GLY A 169 -18.25 -4.02 -6.60
CA GLY A 169 -18.13 -3.02 -7.66
C GLY A 169 -17.10 -1.93 -7.37
N MET A 170 -16.13 -2.20 -6.48
CA MET A 170 -15.06 -1.25 -6.17
C MET A 170 -14.06 -1.16 -7.32
N GLU A 171 -13.67 0.06 -7.68
CA GLU A 171 -12.59 0.32 -8.62
C GLU A 171 -11.23 0.18 -7.93
N LEU A 172 -10.34 -0.59 -8.55
CA LEU A 172 -9.01 -0.90 -8.04
C LEU A 172 -7.96 -0.35 -9.00
N GLY A 173 -6.88 0.18 -8.45
CA GLY A 173 -5.83 0.81 -9.22
C GLY A 173 -4.92 1.68 -8.37
N LEU A 174 -3.78 2.06 -8.95
CA LEU A 174 -2.83 2.98 -8.32
C LEU A 174 -3.41 4.40 -8.21
N ASP A 175 -4.16 4.83 -9.23
CA ASP A 175 -4.93 6.08 -9.23
C ASP A 175 -5.95 6.14 -8.10
N LYS A 176 -6.53 4.99 -7.73
CA LYS A 176 -7.45 4.87 -6.60
C LYS A 176 -6.75 4.69 -5.25
N LEU A 177 -5.42 4.56 -5.23
CA LEU A 177 -4.64 4.14 -4.05
C LEU A 177 -5.08 2.78 -3.47
N LEU A 178 -5.78 1.95 -4.26
CA LEU A 178 -6.27 0.63 -3.89
C LEU A 178 -5.65 -0.41 -4.84
N VAL A 179 -4.43 -0.85 -4.55
CA VAL A 179 -3.60 -1.62 -5.49
C VAL A 179 -3.67 -3.13 -5.20
N PRO A 180 -4.25 -3.96 -6.08
CA PRO A 180 -4.29 -5.41 -5.91
C PRO A 180 -2.98 -6.04 -6.41
N LEU A 181 -2.16 -6.61 -5.52
CA LEU A 181 -0.87 -7.20 -5.93
C LEU A 181 -1.03 -8.61 -6.47
N GLY A 182 -1.88 -9.43 -5.85
CA GLY A 182 -2.04 -10.83 -6.26
C GLY A 182 -3.01 -11.61 -5.37
N ARG A 183 -3.44 -12.77 -5.87
CA ARG A 183 -4.28 -13.71 -5.11
C ARG A 183 -3.46 -14.53 -4.12
N ASP A 184 -2.27 -14.98 -4.52
CA ASP A 184 -1.44 -15.87 -3.71
C ASP A 184 -0.69 -15.08 -2.63
N ILE A 185 -0.47 -15.71 -1.47
CA ILE A 185 0.28 -15.12 -0.36
C ILE A 185 1.72 -14.72 -0.75
N THR A 186 2.32 -15.42 -1.72
CA THR A 186 3.68 -15.10 -2.20
C THR A 186 3.76 -13.73 -2.86
N SER A 187 2.66 -13.25 -3.46
CA SER A 187 2.58 -11.91 -4.07
C SER A 187 2.72 -10.76 -3.04
N ALA A 188 2.53 -11.05 -1.75
CA ALA A 188 2.81 -10.08 -0.67
C ALA A 188 4.28 -9.63 -0.65
N ILE A 189 5.18 -10.41 -1.25
CA ILE A 189 6.58 -9.99 -1.41
C ILE A 189 6.70 -8.72 -2.25
N HIS A 190 5.79 -8.44 -3.18
CA HIS A 190 5.82 -7.20 -3.97
C HIS A 190 5.62 -5.95 -3.10
N ALA A 191 4.87 -6.05 -2.00
CA ALA A 191 4.78 -4.99 -0.99
C ALA A 191 6.10 -4.83 -0.21
N ALA A 192 6.72 -5.95 0.19
CA ALA A 192 8.02 -5.93 0.87
C ALA A 192 9.13 -5.38 -0.04
N ASN A 193 9.09 -5.68 -1.34
CA ASN A 193 10.00 -5.16 -2.35
C ASN A 193 9.90 -3.63 -2.45
N LEU A 194 8.70 -3.07 -2.30
CA LEU A 194 8.51 -1.61 -2.27
C LEU A 194 9.17 -1.02 -1.01
N ALA A 195 8.93 -1.61 0.16
CA ALA A 195 9.51 -1.15 1.42
C ALA A 195 11.05 -1.19 1.43
N ILE A 196 11.67 -2.25 0.90
CA ILE A 196 13.13 -2.39 0.89
C ILE A 196 13.81 -1.52 -0.17
N ARG A 197 13.10 -1.16 -1.26
CA ARG A 197 13.67 -0.25 -2.27
C ARG A 197 13.68 1.21 -1.81
N ALA A 198 12.79 1.62 -0.91
CA ALA A 198 12.79 2.98 -0.37
C ALA A 198 14.14 3.43 0.22
N PRO A 199 14.81 2.68 1.14
CA PRO A 199 16.15 3.04 1.61
C PRO A 199 17.22 3.00 0.52
N LEU A 200 17.10 2.11 -0.47
CA LEU A 200 18.09 1.98 -1.54
C LEU A 200 17.98 3.13 -2.57
N ILE A 201 16.77 3.62 -2.83
CA ILE A 201 16.49 4.71 -3.78
C ILE A 201 16.67 6.08 -3.10
N TYR A 202 15.99 6.31 -1.98
CA TYR A 202 15.94 7.62 -1.34
C TYR A 202 16.98 7.80 -0.24
N GLY A 203 17.26 6.73 0.51
CA GLY A 203 18.29 6.74 1.54
C GLY A 203 19.71 6.62 0.99
N GLY A 204 19.86 6.16 -0.27
CA GLY A 204 21.16 5.88 -0.87
C GLY A 204 21.97 4.82 -0.13
N ILE A 205 21.30 3.96 0.66
CA ILE A 205 21.97 2.95 1.48
C ILE A 205 22.49 1.84 0.56
N GLU A 206 23.74 1.45 0.76
CA GLU A 206 24.34 0.38 -0.05
C GLU A 206 23.68 -0.99 0.26
N PRO A 207 23.41 -1.81 -0.77
CA PRO A 207 22.91 -3.16 -0.61
C PRO A 207 23.81 -4.02 0.30
N GLY A 208 23.21 -4.83 1.17
CA GLY A 208 23.91 -5.68 2.14
C GLY A 208 24.11 -5.03 3.52
N ARG A 209 23.81 -3.73 3.67
CA ARG A 209 23.81 -3.04 4.97
C ARG A 209 22.49 -3.26 5.71
N LYS A 210 22.24 -4.50 6.13
CA LYS A 210 20.95 -4.95 6.71
C LYS A 210 20.46 -4.06 7.84
N GLU A 211 21.32 -3.72 8.80
CA GLU A 211 20.96 -2.92 9.97
C GLU A 211 20.51 -1.51 9.59
N GLU A 212 21.27 -0.83 8.71
CA GLU A 212 20.94 0.52 8.23
C GLU A 212 19.62 0.53 7.43
N ILE A 213 19.41 -0.48 6.58
CA ILE A 213 18.17 -0.64 5.80
C ILE A 213 16.97 -0.83 6.72
N VAL A 214 17.05 -1.72 7.70
CA VAL A 214 15.95 -1.99 8.64
C VAL A 214 15.66 -0.78 9.52
N GLU A 215 16.70 -0.04 9.94
CA GLU A 215 16.53 1.20 10.69
C GLU A 215 15.83 2.28 9.86
N TYR A 216 16.22 2.44 8.59
CA TYR A 216 15.53 3.36 7.69
C TYR A 216 14.07 2.97 7.50
N ILE A 217 13.78 1.69 7.22
CA ILE A 217 12.40 1.21 7.06
C ILE A 217 11.58 1.50 8.33
N ARG A 218 12.12 1.19 9.51
CA ARG A 218 11.43 1.41 10.79
C ARG A 218 11.06 2.87 11.02
N ASN A 219 11.94 3.80 10.63
CA ASN A 219 11.82 5.22 10.99
C ASN A 219 11.26 6.10 9.88
N ARG A 220 11.31 5.68 8.62
CA ARG A 220 11.00 6.52 7.45
C ARG A 220 9.91 5.96 6.55
N VAL A 221 9.65 4.65 6.58
CA VAL A 221 8.62 4.03 5.72
C VAL A 221 7.32 3.88 6.53
N PRO A 222 6.26 4.64 6.21
CA PRO A 222 5.02 4.67 7.00
C PRO A 222 4.12 3.47 6.67
N ALA A 223 4.65 2.26 6.77
CA ALA A 223 3.97 1.03 6.33
C ALA A 223 3.55 0.13 7.50
N VAL A 224 2.39 -0.48 7.39
CA VAL A 224 1.83 -1.48 8.34
C VAL A 224 1.19 -2.62 7.57
N VAL A 225 1.39 -3.86 8.03
CA VAL A 225 0.67 -5.02 7.50
C VAL A 225 -0.63 -5.21 8.27
N VAL A 226 -1.74 -5.35 7.56
CA VAL A 226 -3.08 -5.65 8.09
C VAL A 226 -3.45 -7.07 7.65
N ALA A 227 -3.33 -8.04 8.55
CA ALA A 227 -3.58 -9.44 8.25
C ALA A 227 -4.99 -9.85 8.71
N LEU A 228 -5.86 -10.19 7.75
CA LEU A 228 -7.29 -10.41 7.96
C LEU A 228 -7.71 -11.85 7.65
N GLY A 229 -8.56 -12.39 8.51
CA GLY A 229 -9.04 -13.76 8.39
C GLY A 229 -8.03 -14.78 8.93
N PRO A 230 -8.29 -16.09 8.76
CA PRO A 230 -7.51 -17.13 9.44
C PRO A 230 -6.01 -17.07 9.09
N LEU A 231 -5.15 -17.14 10.11
CA LEU A 231 -3.70 -17.18 9.95
C LEU A 231 -3.19 -18.62 10.05
N ASP A 232 -2.53 -19.08 9.00
CA ASP A 232 -1.76 -20.32 9.04
C ASP A 232 -0.30 -20.07 9.43
N ASP A 233 0.47 -21.15 9.63
CA ASP A 233 1.88 -21.06 10.03
C ASP A 233 2.73 -20.27 9.00
N ILE A 234 2.35 -20.26 7.72
CA ILE A 234 3.06 -19.53 6.66
C ILE A 234 2.80 -18.03 6.80
N ALA A 235 1.55 -17.61 7.00
CA ALA A 235 1.17 -16.23 7.25
C ALA A 235 1.87 -15.68 8.50
N LEU A 236 1.93 -16.46 9.58
CA LEU A 236 2.68 -16.11 10.79
C LEU A 236 4.18 -15.94 10.48
N ALA A 237 4.77 -16.84 9.70
CA ALA A 237 6.18 -16.77 9.32
C ALA A 237 6.51 -15.49 8.52
N VAL A 238 5.67 -15.13 7.55
CA VAL A 238 5.78 -13.87 6.80
C VAL A 238 5.66 -12.67 7.73
N GLY A 239 4.68 -12.68 8.64
CA GLY A 239 4.50 -11.62 9.65
C GLY A 239 5.72 -11.44 10.55
N GLY A 240 6.35 -12.54 10.99
CA GLY A 240 7.62 -12.49 11.72
C GLY A 240 8.74 -11.84 10.91
N GLY A 241 8.80 -12.11 9.60
CA GLY A 241 9.73 -11.46 8.68
C GLY A 241 9.49 -9.94 8.59
N CYS A 242 8.23 -9.52 8.43
CA CYS A 242 7.84 -8.11 8.39
C CYS A 242 8.28 -7.38 9.68
N ILE A 243 8.00 -7.96 10.85
CA ILE A 243 8.38 -7.39 12.15
C ILE A 243 9.91 -7.23 12.24
N LYS A 244 10.67 -8.26 11.83
CA LYS A 244 12.14 -8.18 11.82
C LYS A 244 12.66 -7.08 10.89
N MET A 245 11.97 -6.86 9.78
CA MET A 245 12.25 -5.80 8.80
C MET A 245 11.79 -4.41 9.27
N GLY A 246 11.23 -4.28 10.48
CA GLY A 246 10.78 -3.01 11.03
C GLY A 246 9.39 -2.58 10.53
N ILE A 247 8.59 -3.52 10.01
CA ILE A 247 7.19 -3.32 9.62
C ILE A 247 6.26 -4.00 10.63
N PRO A 248 5.43 -3.24 11.36
CA PRO A 248 4.46 -3.81 12.30
C PRO A 248 3.34 -4.53 11.56
N VAL A 249 2.72 -5.46 12.28
CA VAL A 249 1.60 -6.28 11.82
C VAL A 249 0.44 -6.08 12.78
N ILE A 250 -0.75 -5.81 12.25
CA ILE A 250 -2.00 -5.79 12.99
C ILE A 250 -2.95 -6.82 12.41
N THR A 251 -3.75 -7.49 13.25
CA THR A 251 -4.65 -8.56 12.79
C THR A 251 -5.97 -8.58 13.55
N ASN A 252 -7.01 -9.17 12.94
CA ASN A 252 -8.28 -9.46 13.61
C ASN A 252 -8.31 -10.83 14.31
N ASN A 253 -7.17 -11.51 14.40
CA ASN A 253 -7.03 -12.79 15.11
C ASN A 253 -6.43 -12.56 16.50
N GLU A 254 -6.74 -13.45 17.43
CA GLU A 254 -6.08 -13.49 18.73
C GLU A 254 -4.63 -13.96 18.57
N VAL A 255 -3.68 -13.07 18.83
CA VAL A 255 -2.24 -13.35 18.80
C VAL A 255 -1.57 -12.78 20.05
N PRO A 256 -0.37 -13.25 20.43
CA PRO A 256 0.43 -12.60 21.47
C PRO A 256 0.80 -11.18 21.04
N GLU A 257 0.40 -10.19 21.83
CA GLU A 257 0.67 -8.80 21.51
C GLU A 257 2.11 -8.39 21.86
N ILE A 258 2.74 -7.66 20.96
CA ILE A 258 4.02 -6.97 21.12
C ILE A 258 3.78 -5.52 20.73
N LYS A 259 3.65 -4.64 21.71
CA LYS A 259 3.29 -3.23 21.50
C LYS A 259 4.15 -2.57 20.41
N GLY A 260 3.48 -1.99 19.40
CA GLY A 260 4.12 -1.33 18.26
C GLY A 260 4.73 -2.26 17.21
N ALA A 261 4.60 -3.58 17.34
CA ALA A 261 5.13 -4.56 16.39
C ALA A 261 4.09 -5.61 15.96
N LEU A 262 3.31 -6.15 16.91
CA LEU A 262 2.23 -7.11 16.67
C LEU A 262 1.06 -6.78 17.58
N GLU A 263 -0.07 -6.33 17.04
CA GLU A 263 -1.27 -6.01 17.82
C GLU A 263 -2.51 -6.67 17.23
N THR A 264 -3.54 -6.87 18.07
CA THR A 264 -4.85 -7.33 17.63
C THR A 264 -5.83 -6.14 17.60
N SER A 265 -6.74 -6.13 16.63
CA SER A 265 -7.82 -5.14 16.54
C SER A 265 -9.05 -5.73 15.85
N ASP A 266 -10.22 -5.26 16.24
CA ASP A 266 -11.42 -5.44 15.43
C ASP A 266 -11.29 -4.68 14.09
N ILE A 267 -11.98 -5.16 13.06
CA ILE A 267 -11.87 -4.62 11.69
C ILE A 267 -12.34 -3.17 11.65
N GLU A 268 -13.35 -2.83 12.44
CA GLU A 268 -13.94 -1.51 12.53
C GLU A 268 -12.94 -0.42 12.96
N ASN A 269 -11.97 -0.76 13.82
CA ASN A 269 -10.95 0.18 14.29
C ASN A 269 -9.54 -0.14 13.76
N ILE A 270 -9.39 -1.13 12.88
CA ILE A 270 -8.06 -1.65 12.51
C ILE A 270 -7.19 -0.63 11.79
N VAL A 271 -7.78 0.25 10.99
CA VAL A 271 -7.05 1.29 10.26
C VAL A 271 -6.52 2.34 11.23
N GLU A 272 -7.34 2.81 12.16
CA GLU A 272 -6.92 3.75 13.21
C GLU A 272 -5.82 3.16 14.09
N ASN A 273 -6.01 1.92 14.55
CA ASN A 273 -5.02 1.23 15.37
C ASN A 273 -3.71 0.97 14.59
N ALA A 274 -3.78 0.62 13.30
CA ALA A 274 -2.61 0.48 12.45
C ALA A 274 -1.79 1.78 12.36
N LEU A 275 -2.45 2.91 12.11
CA LEU A 275 -1.80 4.22 12.06
C LEU A 275 -1.16 4.58 13.40
N ARG A 276 -1.87 4.32 14.50
CA ARG A 276 -1.35 4.54 15.87
C ARG A 276 -0.09 3.74 16.15
N MET A 277 0.01 2.48 15.71
CA MET A 277 1.23 1.68 15.86
C MET A 277 2.46 2.34 15.23
N ARG A 278 2.25 3.18 14.21
CA ARG A 278 3.30 3.94 13.52
C ARG A 278 3.43 5.39 14.00
N GLY A 279 2.61 5.83 14.96
CA GLY A 279 2.56 7.22 15.38
C GLY A 279 2.12 8.16 14.25
N ILE A 280 1.32 7.67 13.30
CA ILE A 280 0.79 8.46 12.18
C ILE A 280 -0.54 9.06 12.63
N GLU A 281 -0.61 10.38 12.68
CA GLU A 281 -1.85 11.11 12.91
C GLU A 281 -2.38 11.61 11.56
N VAL A 282 -3.53 11.08 11.15
CA VAL A 282 -4.23 11.55 9.95
C VAL A 282 -5.37 12.45 10.37
N LYS A 283 -5.30 13.73 9.99
CA LYS A 283 -6.43 14.65 10.12
C LYS A 283 -7.46 14.30 9.05
N VAL A 284 -8.50 13.57 9.45
CA VAL A 284 -9.67 13.37 8.61
C VAL A 284 -10.55 14.59 8.79
N ALA A 285 -10.68 15.40 7.73
CA ALA A 285 -11.72 16.41 7.71
C ALA A 285 -13.06 15.69 7.44
N GLU A 286 -13.99 15.78 8.39
CA GLU A 286 -15.33 15.23 8.20
C GLU A 286 -16.18 16.22 7.40
N TYR A 287 -16.45 15.87 6.14
CA TYR A 287 -17.40 16.60 5.32
C TYR A 287 -18.66 15.74 5.13
N HIS A 288 -19.84 16.29 5.43
CA HIS A 288 -21.11 15.66 5.10
C HIS A 288 -21.48 15.95 3.65
N ILE A 289 -20.81 15.28 2.72
CA ILE A 289 -21.05 15.41 1.27
C ILE A 289 -21.64 14.09 0.75
N PRO A 290 -22.71 14.12 -0.08
CA PRO A 290 -23.39 12.91 -0.56
C PRO A 290 -22.60 12.11 -1.61
N VAL A 291 -21.34 12.46 -1.85
CA VAL A 291 -20.42 11.84 -2.81
C VAL A 291 -19.04 11.65 -2.19
N SER A 292 -18.25 10.74 -2.77
CA SER A 292 -16.87 10.51 -2.36
C SER A 292 -16.00 11.73 -2.67
N VAL A 293 -15.23 12.20 -1.69
CA VAL A 293 -14.29 13.32 -1.84
C VAL A 293 -12.91 12.88 -1.37
N GLY A 294 -11.91 13.02 -2.23
CA GLY A 294 -10.52 12.81 -1.89
C GLY A 294 -9.61 12.79 -3.13
N PRO A 295 -8.28 12.83 -2.94
CA PRO A 295 -7.31 12.89 -4.03
C PRO A 295 -7.42 11.75 -5.05
N MET A 296 -7.94 10.59 -4.66
CA MET A 296 -8.17 9.45 -5.56
C MET A 296 -9.23 9.70 -6.67
N ASN A 297 -10.06 10.73 -6.52
CA ASN A 297 -11.02 11.14 -7.55
C ASN A 297 -10.43 12.23 -8.46
N GLU A 298 -9.22 12.72 -8.18
CA GLU A 298 -8.54 13.71 -9.02
C GLU A 298 -8.14 13.09 -10.37
N GLY A 299 -8.34 13.85 -11.45
CA GLY A 299 -8.03 13.40 -12.81
C GLY A 299 -9.08 12.50 -13.45
N GLU A 300 -10.20 12.21 -12.77
CA GLU A 300 -11.33 11.52 -13.36
C GLU A 300 -11.88 12.31 -14.57
N ARG A 301 -12.10 11.59 -15.68
CA ARG A 301 -12.59 12.21 -16.92
C ARG A 301 -14.08 11.98 -17.10
N ILE A 302 -14.87 13.02 -16.81
CA ILE A 302 -16.30 13.06 -17.11
C ILE A 302 -16.51 13.32 -18.60
N ARG A 303 -17.19 12.41 -19.32
CA ARG A 303 -17.53 12.58 -20.74
C ARG A 303 -18.91 13.19 -20.88
N LYS A 304 -19.21 13.78 -22.04
CA LYS A 304 -20.50 14.42 -22.32
C LYS A 304 -21.73 13.56 -21.98
N PRO A 305 -21.77 12.24 -22.26
CA PRO A 305 -22.91 11.40 -21.88
C PRO A 305 -23.07 11.20 -20.36
N ASP A 306 -22.00 11.36 -19.60
CA ASP A 306 -21.95 11.13 -18.15
C ASP A 306 -22.00 12.46 -17.37
N MET A 307 -22.06 13.59 -18.08
CA MET A 307 -22.04 14.94 -17.51
C MET A 307 -23.47 15.47 -17.32
N TYR A 308 -23.83 15.83 -16.08
CA TYR A 308 -25.12 16.43 -15.79
C TYR A 308 -25.20 17.91 -16.19
N VAL A 309 -24.26 18.75 -15.76
CA VAL A 309 -24.17 20.18 -16.12
C VAL A 309 -22.69 20.56 -16.31
N GLU A 310 -22.40 21.47 -17.24
CA GLU A 310 -21.09 22.10 -17.39
C GLU A 310 -21.11 23.48 -16.70
N LEU A 311 -20.47 23.59 -15.54
CA LEU A 311 -20.30 24.87 -14.85
C LEU A 311 -19.10 25.62 -15.45
N ALA A 312 -19.34 26.82 -15.98
CA ALA A 312 -18.37 27.57 -16.77
C ALA A 312 -17.88 26.81 -18.04
N GLY A 313 -16.58 26.87 -18.35
CA GLY A 313 -15.97 26.23 -19.51
C GLY A 313 -15.91 27.10 -20.78
N PRO A 314 -15.41 26.58 -21.92
CA PRO A 314 -15.13 27.36 -23.13
C PRO A 314 -16.34 28.07 -23.76
N LYS A 315 -17.56 27.67 -23.38
CA LYS A 315 -18.83 28.18 -23.91
C LYS A 315 -19.60 29.05 -22.91
N SER A 316 -19.07 29.25 -21.70
CA SER A 316 -19.72 29.99 -20.63
C SER A 316 -18.70 30.82 -19.85
N TYR A 317 -19.16 31.76 -19.04
CA TYR A 317 -18.27 32.56 -18.20
C TYR A 317 -18.00 31.84 -16.88
N GLY A 318 -16.75 31.87 -16.44
CA GLY A 318 -16.29 31.26 -15.20
C GLY A 318 -15.28 32.12 -14.48
N CYS A 319 -15.36 32.19 -13.16
CA CYS A 319 -14.24 32.68 -12.35
C CYS A 319 -14.19 31.98 -10.99
N GLU A 320 -12.99 31.92 -10.44
CA GLU A 320 -12.75 31.61 -9.03
C GLU A 320 -11.96 32.78 -8.43
N LEU A 321 -12.35 33.23 -7.25
CA LEU A 321 -11.77 34.41 -6.62
C LEU A 321 -11.71 34.21 -5.10
N VAL A 322 -10.52 34.38 -4.54
CA VAL A 322 -10.32 34.46 -3.09
C VAL A 322 -10.23 35.94 -2.69
N LEU A 323 -11.02 36.33 -1.68
CA LEU A 323 -11.05 37.68 -1.13
C LEU A 323 -10.65 37.65 0.34
N ILE A 324 -9.61 38.40 0.70
CA ILE A 324 -9.21 38.57 2.09
C ILE A 324 -9.98 39.76 2.66
N LYS A 325 -10.75 39.52 3.72
CA LYS A 325 -11.57 40.52 4.40
C LYS A 325 -11.17 40.66 5.87
N GLU A 326 -11.53 41.79 6.47
CA GLU A 326 -11.32 42.02 7.90
C GLU A 326 -12.20 41.11 8.78
N ASP A 327 -13.41 40.82 8.31
CA ASP A 327 -14.38 39.96 8.98
C ASP A 327 -15.26 39.24 7.94
N VAL A 328 -15.60 37.97 8.21
CA VAL A 328 -16.45 37.13 7.35
C VAL A 328 -17.36 36.26 8.20
N GLU A 329 -18.58 36.02 7.73
CA GLU A 329 -19.47 35.03 8.32
C GLU A 329 -19.12 33.63 7.79
N ASP A 330 -19.03 32.65 8.68
CA ASP A 330 -18.78 31.25 8.30
C ASP A 330 -20.04 30.65 7.69
N GLY A 331 -19.96 30.17 6.45
CA GLY A 331 -21.08 29.59 5.75
C GLY A 331 -20.88 29.44 4.24
N VAL A 332 -21.91 28.93 3.58
CA VAL A 332 -21.99 28.78 2.13
C VAL A 332 -23.29 29.41 1.66
N GLU A 333 -23.21 30.31 0.68
CA GLU A 333 -24.35 30.94 0.02
C GLU A 333 -24.35 30.58 -1.48
N ILE A 334 -25.52 30.20 -2.01
CA ILE A 334 -25.71 29.96 -3.44
C ILE A 334 -26.56 31.10 -4.00
N VAL A 335 -25.94 31.97 -4.81
CA VAL A 335 -26.65 33.04 -5.52
C VAL A 335 -26.98 32.57 -6.94
N GLY A 336 -28.22 32.13 -7.15
CA GLY A 336 -28.70 31.65 -8.45
C GLY A 336 -29.55 30.40 -8.33
N GLU A 337 -29.66 29.66 -9.43
CA GLU A 337 -30.26 28.32 -9.43
C GLU A 337 -29.27 27.31 -8.87
N ASP A 338 -29.75 26.43 -8.00
CA ASP A 338 -28.99 25.29 -7.49
C ASP A 338 -29.09 24.11 -8.46
N LEU A 339 -28.25 23.09 -8.28
CA LEU A 339 -28.06 21.99 -9.22
C LEU A 339 -29.35 21.23 -9.53
N ASP A 340 -30.28 21.13 -8.58
CA ASP A 340 -31.56 20.42 -8.72
C ASP A 340 -32.57 21.13 -9.64
N LYS A 341 -32.31 22.39 -9.99
CA LYS A 341 -33.15 23.22 -10.88
C LYS A 341 -32.53 23.44 -12.25
N MET A 342 -31.29 23.01 -12.46
CA MET A 342 -30.59 23.17 -13.74
C MET A 342 -31.05 22.14 -14.77
N GLU A 343 -30.99 22.52 -16.05
CA GLU A 343 -31.31 21.60 -17.16
C GLU A 343 -30.12 20.67 -17.45
N GLU A 344 -30.39 19.37 -17.58
CA GLU A 344 -29.37 18.36 -17.92
C GLU A 344 -28.72 18.66 -19.28
N GLY A 345 -27.38 18.63 -19.31
CA GLY A 345 -26.55 18.93 -20.47
C GLY A 345 -26.36 20.43 -20.76
N SER A 346 -26.87 21.32 -19.90
CA SER A 346 -26.69 22.76 -20.05
C SER A 346 -25.27 23.22 -19.68
N SER A 347 -24.89 24.40 -20.19
CA SER A 347 -23.67 25.12 -19.79
C SER A 347 -24.08 26.42 -19.09
N VAL A 348 -23.68 26.59 -17.83
CA VAL A 348 -24.18 27.68 -16.95
C VAL A 348 -23.03 28.61 -16.53
N PRO A 349 -23.21 29.94 -16.47
CA PRO A 349 -22.21 30.83 -15.89
C PRO A 349 -22.01 30.51 -14.41
N PHE A 350 -20.77 30.37 -13.98
CA PHE A 350 -20.47 29.91 -12.62
C PHE A 350 -19.32 30.70 -12.00
N ALA A 351 -19.44 31.06 -10.74
CA ALA A 351 -18.40 31.76 -10.00
C ALA A 351 -18.23 31.13 -8.61
N ILE A 352 -16.99 30.89 -8.21
CA ILE A 352 -16.63 30.54 -6.83
C ILE A 352 -16.01 31.79 -6.21
N VAL A 353 -16.62 32.34 -5.17
CA VAL A 353 -16.04 33.43 -4.38
C VAL A 353 -15.80 32.92 -2.97
N VAL A 354 -14.53 32.86 -2.57
CA VAL A 354 -14.12 32.42 -1.24
C VAL A 354 -13.67 33.62 -0.44
N GLU A 355 -14.41 33.97 0.60
CA GLU A 355 -14.07 35.08 1.49
C GLU A 355 -13.40 34.54 2.75
N VAL A 356 -12.22 35.06 3.09
CA VAL A 356 -11.41 34.57 4.22
C VAL A 356 -10.99 35.73 5.11
N ALA A 357 -11.18 35.56 6.42
CA ALA A 357 -10.61 36.46 7.43
C ALA A 357 -9.72 35.67 8.41
N GLY A 358 -8.61 36.26 8.85
CA GLY A 358 -7.67 35.57 9.72
C GLY A 358 -6.49 36.44 10.14
N LYS A 359 -5.98 36.20 11.35
CA LYS A 359 -4.78 36.90 11.83
C LYS A 359 -3.57 36.46 11.01
N GLY A 360 -2.94 37.39 10.30
CA GLY A 360 -1.74 37.15 9.50
C GLY A 360 -2.00 36.81 8.03
N LEU A 361 -3.24 36.93 7.54
CA LEU A 361 -3.54 36.91 6.12
C LEU A 361 -3.24 38.29 5.50
N GLU A 362 -2.51 38.28 4.39
CA GLU A 362 -2.17 39.46 3.58
C GLU A 362 -2.76 39.29 2.19
N GLU A 363 -3.19 40.38 1.52
CA GLU A 363 -3.84 40.33 0.20
C GLU A 363 -3.05 39.52 -0.85
N ASP A 364 -1.72 39.56 -0.77
CA ASP A 364 -0.82 38.84 -1.69
C ASP A 364 -0.92 37.30 -1.58
N ILE A 365 -1.53 36.76 -0.52
CA ILE A 365 -1.73 35.31 -0.33
C ILE A 365 -2.95 34.81 -1.12
N ALA A 366 -3.85 35.68 -1.59
CA ALA A 366 -5.09 35.27 -2.25
C ALA A 366 -4.88 34.43 -3.53
N GLY A 367 -3.68 34.45 -4.13
CA GLY A 367 -3.32 33.63 -5.29
C GLY A 367 -2.57 32.32 -5.00
N VAL A 368 -2.33 32.00 -3.72
CA VAL A 368 -1.68 30.75 -3.25
C VAL A 368 -2.75 29.74 -2.89
#